data_AF-A0A353H160-F1
#
_entry.id   AF-A0A353H160-F1
#
_cell.length_a   1.000
_cell.length_b   1.000
_cell.length_c   1.000
_cell.angle_alpha   90.00
_cell.angle_beta   90.00
_cell.angle_gamma   90.00
#
_symmetry.space_group_name_H-M   'P 1'
#
loop_
_entity.id
_entity.type
_entity.pdbx_description
1 polymer ?
#
loop_
_entity_poly.entity_id
_entity_poly.type
_entity_poly.pdbx_seq_one_letter_code
_entity_poly.pdbx_strand_id
1 'polypeptide(L)'
;MGNGFHFPAQSHHLLLADLTPHHGWRLLSLARSNPHRVETVLLTDSAPEDLPVEIEVLPLSAFSEILTWADYVAVELLLPQLSDLVNLAGLRSVSEFPPYCEALVDTPLICAGIASCGVCSVQVNHRWALACKDGPVFRLNQLSGEE
;
A
#
# COMPACT_ATOMS: atom_id res chain seq x y z
N MET A 1 9.32 9.89 -10.51
CA MET A 1 10.55 9.39 -9.86
C MET A 1 10.14 8.24 -8.96
N GLY A 2 11.02 7.25 -8.77
CA GLY A 2 10.67 6.03 -8.06
C GLY A 2 9.88 5.00 -8.89
N ASN A 3 9.70 3.82 -8.31
CA ASN A 3 8.94 2.67 -8.79
C ASN A 3 7.51 2.71 -8.25
N GLY A 4 6.55 2.41 -9.11
CA GLY A 4 5.14 2.28 -8.75
C GLY A 4 4.73 0.85 -8.41
N PHE A 5 3.43 0.64 -8.26
CA PHE A 5 2.81 -0.67 -8.06
C PHE A 5 3.05 -1.61 -9.24
N HIS A 6 3.35 -2.87 -8.96
CA HIS A 6 3.53 -3.95 -9.92
C HIS A 6 2.25 -4.76 -10.08
N PHE A 7 1.14 -4.08 -10.42
CA PHE A 7 -0.16 -4.72 -10.59
C PHE A 7 -0.15 -5.74 -11.75
N PRO A 8 -0.39 -7.03 -11.49
CA PRO A 8 -0.35 -8.06 -12.51
C PRO A 8 -1.46 -7.91 -13.54
N ALA A 9 -1.14 -8.12 -14.81
CA ALA A 9 -2.11 -8.01 -15.89
C ALA A 9 -3.26 -9.05 -15.82
N GLN A 10 -3.20 -10.07 -14.96
CA GLN A 10 -4.20 -11.13 -14.86
C GLN A 10 -5.01 -11.06 -13.56
N SER A 11 -4.86 -10.00 -12.76
CA SER A 11 -5.61 -9.81 -11.52
C SER A 11 -7.06 -9.38 -11.80
N HIS A 12 -7.99 -9.95 -11.04
CA HIS A 12 -9.42 -9.69 -11.13
C HIS A 12 -9.97 -9.02 -9.87
N HIS A 13 -9.37 -9.25 -8.72
CA HIS A 13 -9.76 -8.67 -7.45
C HIS A 13 -8.63 -7.78 -6.90
N LEU A 14 -8.90 -6.48 -6.77
CA LEU A 14 -7.96 -5.49 -6.25
C LEU A 14 -8.44 -4.99 -4.89
N LEU A 15 -7.59 -5.17 -3.89
CA LEU A 15 -7.77 -4.55 -2.59
C LEU A 15 -6.88 -3.30 -2.48
N LEU A 16 -7.52 -2.16 -2.22
CA LEU A 16 -6.87 -0.92 -1.83
C LEU A 16 -7.09 -0.73 -0.33
N ALA A 17 -6.05 -0.38 0.43
CA ALA A 17 -6.22 -0.04 1.84
C ALA A 17 -5.42 1.22 2.18
N ASP A 18 -6.11 2.24 2.68
CA ASP A 18 -5.48 3.48 3.10
C ASP A 18 -5.48 3.58 4.63
N LEU A 19 -4.27 3.52 5.21
CA LEU A 19 -4.07 3.72 6.64
C LEU A 19 -3.65 5.17 6.94
N THR A 20 -3.38 5.98 5.92
CA THR A 20 -2.90 7.35 6.08
C THR A 20 -4.06 8.33 6.25
N PRO A 21 -3.79 9.56 6.72
CA PRO A 21 -4.79 10.63 6.70
C PRO A 21 -5.06 11.18 5.29
N HIS A 22 -4.52 10.56 4.23
CA HIS A 22 -4.62 11.09 2.87
C HIS A 22 -5.84 10.60 2.08
N HIS A 23 -6.79 9.88 2.68
CA HIS A 23 -8.06 9.51 2.04
C HIS A 23 -7.92 8.68 0.74
N GLY A 24 -6.80 7.98 0.55
CA GLY A 24 -6.61 6.91 -0.45
C GLY A 24 -6.49 7.38 -1.90
N TRP A 25 -6.37 8.69 -2.18
CA TRP A 25 -6.37 9.20 -3.55
C TRP A 25 -5.20 8.68 -4.40
N ARG A 26 -4.04 8.40 -3.78
CA ARG A 26 -2.87 7.84 -4.49
C ARG A 26 -3.17 6.44 -5.00
N LEU A 27 -3.90 5.65 -4.22
CA LEU A 27 -4.31 4.29 -4.57
C LEU A 27 -5.38 4.26 -5.68
N LEU A 28 -6.28 5.24 -5.74
CA LEU A 28 -7.33 5.29 -6.77
C LEU A 28 -6.80 5.33 -8.19
N SER A 29 -5.58 5.83 -8.40
CA SER A 29 -4.92 5.82 -9.71
C SER A 29 -4.74 4.38 -10.24
N LEU A 30 -4.58 3.40 -9.35
CA LEU A 30 -4.42 2.00 -9.72
C LEU A 30 -5.73 1.40 -10.26
N ALA A 31 -6.84 1.68 -9.58
CA ALA A 31 -8.18 1.28 -10.03
C ALA A 31 -8.56 1.98 -11.35
N ARG A 32 -8.31 3.29 -11.46
CA ARG A 32 -8.59 4.09 -12.66
C ARG A 32 -7.77 3.68 -13.89
N SER A 33 -6.59 3.09 -13.69
CA SER A 33 -5.76 2.59 -14.79
C SER A 33 -6.22 1.23 -15.34
N ASN A 34 -7.15 0.55 -14.64
CA ASN A 34 -7.67 -0.76 -15.02
C ASN A 34 -9.22 -0.78 -15.02
N PRO A 35 -9.89 0.19 -15.67
CA PRO A 35 -11.34 0.33 -15.58
C PRO A 35 -12.04 -0.89 -16.19
N HIS A 36 -13.13 -1.33 -15.56
CA HIS A 36 -14.01 -2.44 -15.99
C HIS A 36 -13.36 -3.82 -16.09
N ARG A 37 -12.12 -3.99 -15.63
CA ARG A 37 -11.40 -5.25 -15.67
C ARG A 37 -11.28 -5.91 -14.29
N VAL A 38 -11.38 -5.11 -13.23
CA VAL A 38 -10.98 -5.50 -11.88
C VAL A 38 -12.04 -5.03 -10.89
N GLU A 39 -12.59 -5.96 -10.11
CA GLU A 39 -13.43 -5.64 -8.97
C GLU A 39 -12.53 -5.03 -7.89
N THR A 40 -12.88 -3.83 -7.42
CA THR A 40 -12.03 -3.06 -6.51
C THR A 40 -12.75 -2.79 -5.21
N VAL A 41 -12.13 -3.15 -4.10
CA VAL A 41 -12.55 -2.79 -2.75
C VAL A 41 -11.54 -1.80 -2.18
N LEU A 42 -12.03 -0.68 -1.65
CA LEU A 42 -11.27 0.29 -0.88
C LEU A 42 -11.59 0.15 0.61
N LEU A 43 -10.58 -0.21 1.40
CA LEU A 43 -10.64 -0.19 2.86
C LEU A 43 -10.16 1.16 3.38
N THR A 44 -11.06 1.89 4.01
CA THR A 44 -10.75 3.19 4.61
C THR A 44 -11.83 3.57 5.63
N ASP A 45 -11.42 4.28 6.68
CA ASP A 45 -12.36 4.89 7.64
C ASP A 45 -12.79 6.31 7.22
N SER A 46 -12.28 6.81 6.09
CA SER A 46 -12.59 8.15 5.59
C SER A 46 -12.52 8.18 4.06
N ALA A 47 -13.64 7.81 3.44
CA ALA A 47 -13.76 7.72 1.98
C ALA A 47 -13.57 9.09 1.30
N PRO A 48 -12.86 9.15 0.15
CA PRO A 48 -12.74 10.37 -0.64
C PRO A 48 -14.06 10.74 -1.34
N GLU A 49 -14.31 12.04 -1.52
CA GLU A 49 -15.57 12.57 -2.07
C GLU A 49 -15.83 12.16 -3.54
N ASP A 50 -14.79 12.03 -4.36
CA ASP A 50 -14.86 11.74 -5.81
C ASP A 50 -14.55 10.27 -6.15
N LEU A 51 -15.16 9.34 -5.42
CA LEU A 51 -14.97 7.92 -5.65
C LEU A 51 -15.81 7.41 -6.86
N PRO A 52 -15.21 6.67 -7.81
CA PRO A 52 -15.97 5.96 -8.83
C PRO A 52 -17.00 5.01 -8.22
N VAL A 53 -18.19 4.93 -8.82
CA VAL A 53 -19.31 4.12 -8.31
C VAL A 53 -19.02 2.63 -8.32
N GLU A 54 -18.06 2.20 -9.13
CA GLU A 54 -17.64 0.80 -9.25
C GLU A 54 -16.73 0.34 -8.11
N ILE A 55 -16.25 1.26 -7.26
CA ILE A 55 -15.40 0.92 -6.12
C ILE A 55 -16.28 0.71 -4.88
N GLU A 56 -16.22 -0.50 -4.33
CA GLU A 56 -16.85 -0.80 -3.05
C GLU A 56 -16.00 -0.26 -1.90
N VAL A 57 -16.62 0.40 -0.92
CA VAL A 57 -15.93 0.93 0.26
C VAL A 57 -16.34 0.16 1.49
N LEU A 58 -15.34 -0.34 2.22
CA LEU A 58 -15.52 -1.05 3.48
C LEU A 58 -14.61 -0.45 4.56
N PRO A 59 -14.91 -0.65 5.86
CA PRO A 59 -14.05 -0.16 6.94
C PRO A 59 -12.72 -0.92 7.00
N LEU A 60 -11.69 -0.31 7.59
CA LEU A 60 -10.37 -0.95 7.76
C LEU A 60 -10.45 -2.25 8.57
N SER A 61 -11.43 -2.40 9.45
CA SER A 61 -11.65 -3.62 10.23
C SER A 61 -11.96 -4.86 9.39
N ALA A 62 -12.39 -4.70 8.14
CA ALA A 62 -12.65 -5.80 7.20
C ALA A 62 -11.37 -6.37 6.55
N PHE A 63 -10.19 -5.82 6.85
CA PHE A 63 -8.94 -6.15 6.14
C PHE A 63 -8.65 -7.65 6.09
N SER A 64 -8.64 -8.33 7.24
CA SER A 64 -8.33 -9.77 7.30
C SER A 64 -9.27 -10.64 6.45
N GLU A 65 -10.55 -10.28 6.36
CA GLU A 65 -11.54 -10.99 5.55
C GLU A 65 -11.26 -10.79 4.05
N ILE A 66 -11.13 -9.53 3.62
CA ILE A 66 -10.98 -9.16 2.21
C ILE A 66 -9.60 -9.54 1.66
N LEU A 67 -8.56 -9.61 2.51
CA LEU A 67 -7.21 -10.03 2.12
C LEU A 67 -7.19 -11.38 1.40
N THR A 68 -8.07 -12.31 1.77
CA THR A 68 -8.13 -13.65 1.16
C THR A 68 -8.85 -13.69 -0.19
N TRP A 69 -9.68 -12.68 -0.48
CA TRP A 69 -10.40 -12.52 -1.74
C TRP A 69 -9.53 -11.86 -2.83
N ALA A 70 -8.59 -11.01 -2.44
CA ALA A 70 -7.80 -10.19 -3.35
C ALA A 70 -6.70 -10.98 -4.10
N ASP A 71 -6.57 -10.74 -5.41
CA ASP A 71 -5.43 -11.23 -6.22
C ASP A 71 -4.22 -10.31 -6.09
N TYR A 72 -4.45 -9.06 -5.70
CA TYR A 72 -3.43 -8.06 -5.48
C TYR A 72 -3.88 -7.05 -4.43
N VAL A 73 -2.95 -6.63 -3.58
CA VAL A 73 -3.22 -5.70 -2.47
C VAL A 73 -2.27 -4.53 -2.57
N ALA A 74 -2.83 -3.32 -2.65
CA ALA A 74 -2.11 -2.07 -2.58
C ALA A 74 -2.46 -1.35 -1.28
N VAL A 75 -1.47 -1.14 -0.43
CA VAL A 75 -1.64 -0.43 0.85
C VAL A 75 -0.93 0.93 0.77
N GLU A 76 -1.49 1.94 1.40
CA GLU A 76 -0.82 3.21 1.66
C GLU A 76 -0.65 3.38 3.16
N LEU A 77 0.58 3.64 3.61
CA LEU A 77 0.90 3.76 5.04
C LEU A 77 2.14 4.60 5.31
N LEU A 78 2.22 5.13 6.52
CA LEU A 78 3.47 5.58 7.15
C LEU A 78 4.18 4.38 7.78
N LEU A 79 5.52 4.32 7.75
CA LEU A 79 6.28 3.19 8.33
C LEU A 79 5.84 2.78 9.76
N PRO A 80 5.58 3.71 10.70
CA PRO A 80 5.12 3.35 12.05
C PRO A 80 3.79 2.56 12.09
N GLN A 81 2.99 2.62 11.02
CA GLN A 81 1.69 1.95 10.92
C GLN A 81 1.81 0.49 10.45
N LEU A 82 3.03 -0.02 10.20
CA LEU A 82 3.22 -1.43 9.81
C LEU A 82 2.67 -2.40 10.85
N SER A 83 2.84 -2.10 12.15
CA SER A 83 2.31 -2.93 13.23
C SER A 83 0.78 -2.93 13.25
N ASP A 84 0.15 -1.79 13.00
CA ASP A 84 -1.30 -1.67 12.91
C ASP A 84 -1.85 -2.48 11.73
N LEU A 85 -1.17 -2.41 10.57
CA LEU A 85 -1.51 -3.20 9.39
C LEU A 85 -1.43 -4.71 9.67
N VAL A 86 -0.38 -5.17 10.35
CA VAL A 86 -0.23 -6.59 10.75
C VAL A 86 -1.40 -7.04 11.62
N ASN A 87 -1.80 -6.20 12.59
CA ASN A 87 -2.94 -6.48 13.46
C ASN A 87 -4.27 -6.52 12.69
N LEU A 88 -4.51 -5.54 11.79
CA LEU A 88 -5.70 -5.51 10.94
C LEU A 88 -5.82 -6.72 10.01
N ALA A 89 -4.68 -7.20 9.50
CA ALA A 89 -4.61 -8.40 8.68
C ALA A 89 -4.73 -9.70 9.48
N GLY A 90 -4.73 -9.65 10.81
CA GLY A 90 -4.76 -10.84 11.68
C GLY A 90 -3.48 -11.69 11.58
N LEU A 91 -2.36 -11.09 11.21
CA LEU A 91 -1.06 -11.75 11.05
C LEU A 91 -0.20 -11.58 12.31
N ARG A 92 0.87 -12.37 12.46
CA ARG A 92 1.80 -12.21 13.61
C ARG A 92 3.00 -11.34 13.26
N SER A 93 3.32 -11.19 11.97
CA SER A 93 4.44 -10.37 11.51
C SER A 93 4.26 -9.94 10.05
N VAL A 94 4.98 -8.88 9.68
CA VAL A 94 4.99 -8.33 8.31
C VAL A 94 5.41 -9.37 7.27
N SER A 95 6.31 -10.31 7.61
CA SER A 95 6.80 -11.34 6.69
C SER A 95 5.74 -12.38 6.31
N GLU A 96 4.63 -12.45 7.03
CA GLU A 96 3.50 -13.34 6.69
C GLU A 96 2.60 -12.77 5.58
N PHE A 97 2.80 -11.51 5.18
CA PHE A 97 2.07 -10.97 4.04
C PHE A 97 2.38 -11.77 2.76
N PRO A 98 1.35 -12.07 1.93
CA PRO A 98 1.56 -12.65 0.63
C PRO A 98 2.44 -11.77 -0.28
N PRO A 99 3.17 -12.36 -1.26
CA PRO A 99 4.06 -11.61 -2.14
C PRO A 99 3.35 -10.65 -3.11
N TYR A 100 2.03 -10.78 -3.26
CA TYR A 100 1.18 -9.88 -4.06
C TYR A 100 0.71 -8.63 -3.28
N CYS A 101 1.16 -8.48 -2.03
CA CYS A 101 0.85 -7.31 -1.20
C CYS A 101 1.99 -6.30 -1.29
N GLU A 102 1.70 -5.11 -1.82
CA GLU A 102 2.64 -4.00 -1.93
C GLU A 102 2.13 -2.78 -1.15
N ALA A 103 3.05 -2.05 -0.54
CA ALA A 103 2.79 -0.83 0.20
C ALA A 103 3.48 0.36 -0.47
N LEU A 104 2.71 1.41 -0.74
CA LEU A 104 3.21 2.76 -0.93
C LEU A 104 3.57 3.33 0.45
N VAL A 105 4.87 3.41 0.71
CA VAL A 105 5.38 3.93 2.00
C VAL A 105 5.54 5.43 1.90
N ASP A 106 4.73 6.14 2.66
CA ASP A 106 4.78 7.60 2.72
C ASP A 106 5.92 8.06 3.63
N THR A 107 6.87 8.79 3.04
CA THR A 107 8.08 9.24 3.72
C THR A 107 8.40 10.69 3.35
N PRO A 108 8.96 11.47 4.28
CA PRO A 108 9.33 12.86 4.00
C PRO A 108 10.44 12.95 2.95
N LEU A 109 10.21 13.76 1.91
CA LEU A 109 11.17 13.99 0.81
C LEU A 109 11.77 15.41 0.87
N ILE A 110 12.71 15.62 1.78
CA ILE A 110 13.31 16.98 2.00
C ILE A 110 14.27 17.37 0.85
N CYS A 111 14.94 16.40 0.23
CA CYS A 111 15.84 16.64 -0.90
C CYS A 111 15.13 16.71 -2.27
N ALA A 112 13.81 16.93 -2.30
CA ALA A 112 13.02 16.89 -3.53
C ALA A 112 13.19 15.59 -4.35
N GLY A 113 13.52 14.48 -3.68
CA GLY A 113 13.67 13.17 -4.30
C GLY A 113 14.99 12.91 -5.05
N ILE A 114 16.01 13.78 -4.92
CA ILE A 114 17.32 13.59 -5.61
C ILE A 114 18.24 12.56 -4.91
N ALA A 115 17.77 11.87 -3.87
CA ALA A 115 18.49 10.84 -3.14
C ALA A 115 19.82 11.29 -2.49
N SER A 116 19.91 12.55 -2.04
CA SER A 116 21.13 13.10 -1.43
C SER A 116 21.11 13.16 0.11
N CYS A 117 19.94 13.03 0.75
CA CYS A 117 19.79 13.28 2.21
C CYS A 117 19.54 12.03 3.06
N GLY A 118 19.07 10.91 2.48
CA GLY A 118 18.74 9.70 3.25
C GLY A 118 17.50 9.77 4.14
N VAL A 119 16.76 10.88 4.18
CA VAL A 119 15.59 11.04 5.06
C VAL A 119 14.45 10.06 4.74
N CYS A 120 14.32 9.66 3.48
CA CYS A 120 13.32 8.69 3.03
C CYS A 120 13.81 7.23 3.12
N SER A 121 14.75 6.94 4.02
CA SER A 121 15.33 5.59 4.15
C SER A 121 14.30 4.64 4.74
N VAL A 122 14.18 3.47 4.14
CA VAL A 122 13.32 2.38 4.58
C VAL A 122 14.13 1.08 4.60
N GLN A 123 13.83 0.19 5.55
CA GLN A 123 14.51 -1.10 5.62
C GLN A 123 13.72 -2.16 4.86
N VAL A 124 14.36 -2.75 3.84
CA VAL A 124 13.78 -3.76 2.94
C VAL A 124 14.74 -4.94 2.85
N ASN A 125 14.29 -6.15 3.19
CA ASN A 125 15.12 -7.37 3.25
C ASN A 125 16.43 -7.15 4.03
N HIS A 126 16.35 -6.50 5.20
CA HIS A 126 17.51 -6.14 6.04
C HIS A 126 18.53 -5.20 5.36
N ARG A 127 18.17 -4.53 4.27
CA ARG A 127 18.99 -3.53 3.58
C ARG A 127 18.29 -2.18 3.59
N TRP A 128 19.08 -1.12 3.61
CA TRP A 128 18.55 0.23 3.46
C TRP A 128 18.25 0.53 2.00
N ALA A 129 17.06 1.04 1.73
CA ALA A 129 16.60 1.53 0.44
C ALA A 129 16.07 2.96 0.61
N LEU A 130 16.18 3.78 -0.43
CA LEU A 130 15.66 5.16 -0.43
C LEU A 130 14.30 5.18 -1.13
N ALA A 131 13.22 5.49 -0.43
CA ALA A 131 11.88 5.53 -1.02
C ALA A 131 11.79 6.45 -2.26
N CYS A 132 12.52 7.56 -2.32
CA CYS A 132 12.52 8.44 -3.50
C CYS A 132 13.19 7.87 -4.76
N LYS A 133 14.05 6.86 -4.61
CA LYS A 133 14.86 6.29 -5.71
C LYS A 133 14.52 4.82 -5.98
N ASP A 134 14.47 4.03 -4.92
CA ASP A 134 14.28 2.58 -4.95
C ASP A 134 12.79 2.20 -4.74
N GLY A 135 12.04 3.05 -4.03
CA GLY A 135 10.59 2.94 -3.83
C GLY A 135 9.81 3.97 -4.66
N PRO A 136 8.69 4.53 -4.17
CA PRO A 136 8.15 4.43 -2.81
C PRO A 136 7.28 3.19 -2.55
N VAL A 137 7.04 2.38 -3.59
CA VAL A 137 6.30 1.13 -3.46
C VAL A 137 7.23 -0.04 -3.17
N PHE A 138 6.91 -0.83 -2.15
CA PHE A 138 7.67 -2.00 -1.72
C PHE A 138 6.75 -3.18 -1.41
N ARG A 139 7.22 -4.42 -1.58
CA ARG A 139 6.49 -5.59 -1.09
C ARG A 139 6.42 -5.57 0.43
N LEU A 140 5.22 -5.77 0.97
CA LEU A 140 4.96 -5.71 2.40
C LEU A 140 5.84 -6.69 3.16
N ASN A 141 5.91 -7.96 2.72
CA ASN A 141 6.69 -9.00 3.37
C ASN A 141 8.22 -8.82 3.37
N GLN A 142 8.71 -7.76 2.74
CA GLN A 142 10.12 -7.39 2.73
C GLN A 142 10.43 -6.21 3.64
N LEU A 143 9.41 -5.46 4.07
CA LEU A 143 9.58 -4.31 4.94
C LEU A 143 9.91 -4.73 6.36
N SER A 144 10.65 -3.87 7.05
CA SER A 144 10.85 -3.95 8.49
C SER A 144 10.43 -2.62 9.09
N GLY A 145 9.58 -2.65 10.12
CA GLY A 145 9.29 -1.47 10.92
C GLY A 145 10.51 -1.07 11.74
N GLU A 146 10.62 0.21 12.06
CA GLU A 146 11.54 0.66 13.11
C GLU A 146 10.97 0.18 14.46
N GLU A 147 11.80 -0.49 15.27
CA GLU A 147 11.46 -0.94 16.64
C GLU A 147 11.27 0.25 17.60
#